data_AF-A0A645GCA4-F1
#
_entry.id   AF-A0A645GCA4-F1
#
_cell.length_a   1.000
_cell.length_b   1.000
_cell.length_c   1.000
_cell.angle_alpha   90.00
_cell.angle_beta   90.00
_cell.angle_gamma   90.00
#
_symmetry.space_group_name_H-M   'P 1'
#
loop_
_entity.id
_entity.type
_entity.pdbx_description
1 polymer ?
#
loop_
_entity_poly.entity_id
_entity_poly.type
_entity_poly.pdbx_seq_one_letter_code
_entity_poly.pdbx_strand_id
1 'polypeptide(L)' 'MVQAIHTIGHTMGLATIAEFVEDEAILEVLREIGVDYAQGFHVGVPRPLAEMGKVRMMPR' A
#
# COMPACT_ATOMS: atom_id res chain seq x y z
N MET A 1 -0.20 12.14 12.06
CA MET A 1 -1.48 11.40 11.94
C MET A 1 -1.28 10.00 11.35
N VAL A 2 -0.56 9.84 10.24
CA VAL A 2 -0.26 8.53 9.60
C VAL A 2 0.34 7.51 10.57
N GLN A 3 1.40 7.87 11.29
CA GLN A 3 2.03 6.98 12.29
C GLN A 3 1.06 6.51 13.37
N ALA A 4 0.16 7.37 13.84
CA ALA A 4 -0.83 6.99 14.86
C ALA A 4 -1.83 5.96 14.31
N ILE A 5 -2.28 6.13 13.06
CA ILE A 5 -3.17 5.15 12.40
C ILE A 5 -2.46 3.82 12.23
N HIS A 6 -1.20 3.83 11.78
CA HIS A 6 -0.37 2.64 11.67
C HIS A 6 -0.22 1.91 13.01
N THR A 7 0.14 2.63 14.08
CA THR A 7 0.25 2.06 15.43
C THR A 7 -1.07 1.46 15.93
N ILE A 8 -2.21 2.13 15.70
CA ILE A 8 -3.53 1.59 16.10
C ILE A 8 -3.84 0.32 15.33
N GLY A 9 -3.67 0.31 14.00
CA GLY A 9 -3.89 -0.86 13.16
C GLY A 9 -3.05 -2.06 13.62
N HIS A 10 -1.75 -1.86 13.82
CA HIS A 10 -0.86 -2.90 14.32
C HIS A 10 -1.21 -3.38 15.74
N THR A 11 -1.60 -2.48 16.63
CA THR A 11 -2.08 -2.85 17.97
C THR A 11 -3.32 -3.75 17.90
N MET A 12 -4.15 -3.57 16.86
CA MET A 12 -5.31 -4.41 16.59
C MET A 12 -4.99 -5.69 15.79
N GLY A 13 -3.72 -5.93 15.43
CA GLY A 13 -3.31 -7.05 14.60
C GLY A 13 -3.69 -6.90 13.12
N LEU A 14 -3.90 -5.66 12.66
CA LEU A 14 -4.26 -5.33 11.28
C LEU A 14 -3.05 -4.80 10.51
N ALA A 15 -2.91 -5.21 9.25
CA ALA A 15 -1.99 -4.58 8.32
C ALA A 15 -2.59 -3.26 7.79
N THR A 16 -1.72 -2.31 7.45
CA THR A 16 -2.08 -0.98 6.96
C THR A 16 -1.58 -0.75 5.54
N ILE A 17 -2.40 -0.08 4.72
CA ILE A 17 -2.03 0.36 3.38
C ILE A 17 -2.15 1.88 3.29
N ALA A 18 -1.10 2.52 2.78
CA ALA A 18 -1.15 3.93 2.41
C ALA A 18 -1.49 4.07 0.93
N GLU A 19 -2.61 4.72 0.64
CA GLU A 19 -3.05 5.03 -0.72
C GLU A 19 -2.60 6.44 -1.15
N PHE A 20 -2.62 6.71 -2.46
CA PHE A 20 -2.21 7.98 -3.08
C PHE A 20 -0.73 8.34 -2.91
N VAL A 21 0.17 7.34 -3.02
CA VAL A 21 1.62 7.57 -3.06
C VAL A 21 2.06 8.03 -4.47
N GLU A 22 2.33 9.33 -4.61
CA GLU A 22 2.59 9.97 -5.91
C GLU A 22 4.07 10.26 -6.19
N ASP A 23 4.95 10.14 -5.20
CA ASP A 23 6.40 10.31 -5.37
C ASP A 23 7.25 9.46 -4.39
N GLU A 24 8.56 9.45 -4.63
CA GLU A 24 9.53 8.69 -3.82
C GLU A 24 9.65 9.24 -2.40
N ALA A 25 9.53 10.56 -2.20
CA ALA A 25 9.68 11.15 -0.88
C ALA A 25 8.56 10.69 0.06
N ILE A 26 7.33 10.59 -0.44
CA ILE A 26 6.21 10.01 0.31
C ILE A 26 6.49 8.54 0.61
N LEU A 27 6.96 7.77 -0.37
CA LEU A 27 7.23 6.34 -0.18
C LEU A 27 8.31 6.09 0.89
N GLU A 28 9.38 6.88 0.90
CA GLU A 28 10.45 6.82 1.91
C GLU A 28 9.91 7.14 3.30
N VAL A 29 9.11 8.19 3.47
CA VAL A 29 8.50 8.52 4.76
C VAL A 29 7.57 7.40 5.25
N LEU A 30 6.82 6.75 4.35
CA LEU A 30 5.97 5.61 4.70
C LEU A 30 6.79 4.39 5.15
N ARG A 31 7.95 4.15 4.52
CA ARG A 31 8.90 3.11 4.94
C ARG A 31 9.46 3.40 6.33
N GLU A 32 9.84 4.65 6.61
CA GLU A 32 10.33 5.07 7.93
C GLU A 32 9.27 4.91 9.03
N ILE A 33 8.00 5.20 8.72
CA ILE A 33 6.88 5.00 9.64
C ILE A 33 6.60 3.51 9.88
N GLY A 34 6.97 2.63 8.93
CA GLY A 34 6.75 1.20 9.00
C GLY A 34 5.44 0.71 8.37
N VAL A 35 4.79 1.52 7.53
CA VAL A 35 3.52 1.13 6.86
C VAL A 35 3.73 -0.13 6.01
N ASP A 36 2.81 -1.10 6.12
CA ASP A 36 2.98 -2.45 5.56
C ASP A 36 2.90 -2.49 4.02
N TYR A 37 1.97 -1.71 3.46
CA TYR A 37 1.74 -1.67 2.02
C TYR A 37 1.56 -0.22 1.53
N ALA A 38 1.86 -0.01 0.25
CA ALA A 38 1.68 1.28 -0.42
C ALA A 38 1.02 1.09 -1.79
N GLN A 39 0.13 2.01 -2.14
CA GLN A 39 -0.48 2.12 -3.46
C GLN A 39 -0.48 3.57 -3.92
N GLY A 40 -0.12 3.78 -5.18
CA GLY A 40 -0.20 5.10 -5.82
C GLY A 40 0.57 5.10 -7.13
N PHE A 41 0.49 6.19 -7.88
CA PHE A 41 1.06 6.26 -9.23
C PHE A 41 2.59 6.13 -9.26
N HIS A 42 3.27 6.48 -8.16
CA HIS A 42 4.70 6.21 -8.00
C HIS A 42 5.01 4.73 -7.87
N VAL A 43 4.14 3.97 -7.20
CA VAL A 43 4.29 2.51 -7.03
C VAL A 43 3.91 1.77 -8.32
N GLY A 44 2.85 2.23 -8.98
CA GLY A 44 2.40 1.69 -10.26
C GLY A 44 1.03 2.21 -10.64
N VAL A 45 0.83 2.45 -11.93
CA VAL A 45 -0.46 2.90 -12.46
C VAL A 45 -1.45 1.74 -12.58
N PRO A 46 -2.77 1.97 -12.40
CA PRO A 46 -3.79 0.99 -12.72
C PRO A 46 -3.66 0.50 -14.16
N ARG A 47 -3.77 -0.80 -14.38
CA ARG A 47 -3.67 -1.44 -15.70
C ARG A 47 -4.76 -2.49 -15.89
N PRO A 48 -5.19 -2.75 -17.14
CA PRO A 48 -6.10 -3.84 -17.44
C PRO A 48 -5.60 -5.18 -16.90
N LEU A 49 -6.54 -6.01 -16.44
CA LEU A 49 -6.19 -7.31 -15.87
C LEU A 49 -5.48 -8.23 -16.88
N ALA A 50 -5.82 -8.10 -18.17
CA ALA A 50 -5.20 -8.85 -19.26
C ALA A 50 -3.70 -8.54 -19.45
N GLU A 51 -3.24 -7.40 -18.95
CA GLU A 51 -1.84 -6.98 -18.99
C GLU A 51 -1.07 -7.32 -17.69
N MET A 52 -1.79 -7.79 -16.67
CA MET A 52 -1.17 -8.31 -15.45
C MET A 52 -0.62 -9.72 -15.70
N GLY A 53 0.45 -10.09 -14.99
CA GLY A 53 1.04 -11.42 -15.07
C GLY A 53 0.11 -12.53 -14.54
N LYS A 54 0.67 -13.57 -13.91
CA LYS A 54 -0.16 -14.64 -13.30
C LYS A 54 -0.99 -14.06 -12.14
N VAL A 55 -2.25 -13.71 -12.40
CA VAL A 55 -3.21 -13.29 -11.37
C VAL A 55 -3.88 -14.52 -10.80
N ARG A 56 -3.80 -14.68 -9.48
CA ARG A 56 -4.58 -15.68 -8.76
C ARG A 56 -5.99 -15.13 -8.56
N MET A 57 -6.94 -15.64 -9.34
CA MET A 57 -8.35 -15.38 -9.10
C MET A 57 -8.80 -16.11 -7.84
N MET A 58 -9.44 -15.40 -6.90
CA MET A 58 -10.15 -16.08 -5.81
C MET A 58 -11.40 -16.75 -6.39
N PRO A 59 -11.64 -18.05 -6.13
CA PRO A 59 -12.90 -18.68 -6.49
C PRO A 59 -14.03 -17.96 -5.75
N ARG A 60 -15.15 -17.74 -6.45
CA ARG A 60 -16.38 -17.21 -5.86
C ARG A 60 -17.06 -18.26 -5.00
#